data_AF-A0A1X4I9U7-F1
#
_entry.id   AF-A0A1X4I9U7-F1
#
_cell.length_a   1.000
_cell.length_b   1.000
_cell.length_c   1.000
_cell.angle_alpha   90.00
_cell.angle_beta   90.00
_cell.angle_gamma   90.00
#
_symmetry.space_group_name_H-M   'P 1'
#
loop_
_entity.id
_entity.type
_entity.pdbx_description
1 polymer ?
#
loop_
_entity_poly.entity_id
_entity_poly.type
_entity_poly.pdbx_seq_one_letter_code
_entity_poly.pdbx_strand_id
1 'polypeptide(L)'
;HRGRRRPLKAALGALVAAAAATVVVGMGWLVTQTGGAADSDAGSSAAQADSREAGGKDAGGAAFGSPRYLACARLVAEGTVLTVDPVPGAGAERVTLRASRYYKGEGEVTFLRDPAGDVPLHEGDRVLVGMPAEGVHPDTVVVGEADIAPERVRITASLPESRTLTCD
;
A
#
# COMPACT_ATOMS: atom_id res chain seq x y z
N HIS A 1 32.26 52.96 29.65
CA HIS A 1 33.02 51.74 29.96
C HIS A 1 32.08 50.56 30.10
N ARG A 2 32.53 49.39 29.61
CA ARG A 2 31.79 48.13 29.46
C ARG A 2 31.45 47.46 30.79
N GLY A 3 30.28 46.84 30.82
CA GLY A 3 30.13 45.42 31.17
C GLY A 3 29.70 45.08 32.59
N ARG A 4 28.60 44.32 32.71
CA ARG A 4 28.69 42.94 33.19
C ARG A 4 27.45 42.11 32.83
N ARG A 5 27.74 40.85 32.50
CA ARG A 5 26.82 39.81 32.03
C ARG A 5 26.12 39.13 33.22
N ARG A 6 24.93 38.57 32.90
CA ARG A 6 24.03 37.59 33.57
C ARG A 6 24.57 36.79 34.77
N PRO A 7 23.63 36.20 35.53
CA PRO A 7 23.65 34.74 35.64
C PRO A 7 22.31 34.06 35.32
N LEU A 8 22.45 32.90 34.69
CA LEU A 8 21.45 31.87 34.47
C LEU A 8 20.88 31.36 35.81
N LYS A 9 19.58 31.05 35.83
CA LYS A 9 19.03 30.06 36.76
C LYS A 9 18.32 28.98 35.95
N ALA A 10 18.91 27.79 36.02
CA ALA A 10 18.33 26.52 35.63
C ALA A 10 17.12 26.21 36.51
N ALA A 11 16.11 25.58 35.93
CA ALA A 11 15.17 24.76 36.67
C ALA A 11 15.07 23.42 35.95
N LEU A 12 15.64 22.39 36.58
CA LEU A 12 15.42 20.99 36.25
C LEU A 12 13.97 20.63 36.53
N GLY A 13 13.39 19.79 35.68
CA GLY A 13 12.16 19.06 35.98
C GLY A 13 12.12 17.79 35.15
N ALA A 14 12.59 16.69 35.71
CA ALA A 14 12.38 15.34 35.20
C ALA A 14 11.40 14.63 36.13
N LEU A 15 10.34 14.02 35.60
CA LEU A 15 9.63 12.92 36.26
C LEU A 15 8.95 12.02 35.21
N VAL A 16 9.23 10.73 35.35
CA VAL A 16 8.90 9.59 34.49
C VAL A 16 7.53 9.04 34.87
N ALA A 17 6.75 8.57 33.89
CA ALA A 17 5.66 7.61 34.13
C ALA A 17 5.74 6.50 33.08
N ALA A 18 6.16 5.31 33.53
CA ALA A 18 6.07 4.06 32.80
C ALA A 18 4.75 3.36 33.15
N ALA A 19 4.01 2.81 32.17
CA ALA A 19 3.02 1.77 32.41
C ALA A 19 2.62 0.99 31.14
N ALA A 20 2.95 -0.30 31.19
CA ALA A 20 2.29 -1.49 30.63
C ALA A 20 1.98 -1.59 29.12
N ALA A 21 2.80 -2.40 28.44
CA ALA A 21 2.40 -3.15 27.25
C ALA A 21 1.35 -4.22 27.62
N THR A 22 0.27 -4.34 26.84
CA THR A 22 -0.59 -5.52 26.85
C THR A 22 -0.39 -6.28 25.55
N VAL A 23 0.10 -7.52 25.66
CA VAL A 23 0.19 -8.47 24.56
C VAL A 23 -1.13 -9.24 24.53
N VAL A 24 -1.90 -9.10 23.46
CA VAL A 24 -3.03 -9.99 23.20
C VAL A 24 -2.50 -11.20 22.46
N VAL A 25 -2.18 -12.26 23.21
CA VAL A 25 -1.98 -13.60 22.65
C VAL A 25 -3.35 -14.25 22.52
N GLY A 26 -3.86 -14.33 21.29
CA GLY A 26 -4.98 -15.19 20.95
C GLY A 26 -4.47 -16.60 20.64
N MET A 27 -4.50 -17.49 21.63
CA MET A 27 -4.66 -18.94 21.41
C MET A 27 -6.02 -19.12 20.73
N GLY A 28 -6.14 -19.73 19.55
CA GLY A 28 -5.90 -21.14 19.31
C GLY A 28 -7.27 -21.78 19.05
N TRP A 29 -7.52 -22.21 17.82
CA TRP A 29 -8.56 -23.19 17.52
C TRP A 29 -7.89 -24.41 16.90
N LEU A 30 -7.78 -25.45 17.73
CA LEU A 30 -7.40 -26.81 17.35
C LEU A 30 -8.72 -27.57 17.16
N VAL A 31 -9.17 -27.72 15.91
CA VAL A 31 -10.13 -28.79 15.58
C VAL A 31 -9.30 -29.95 15.06
N THR A 32 -9.16 -30.98 15.89
CA THR A 32 -8.75 -32.30 15.43
C THR A 32 -10.01 -33.04 15.01
N GLN A 33 -10.13 -33.37 13.72
CA GLN A 33 -10.95 -34.48 13.29
C GLN A 33 -10.07 -35.44 12.50
N THR A 34 -9.88 -36.58 13.13
CA THR A 34 -9.19 -37.77 12.69
C THR A 34 -10.10 -38.60 11.79
N GLY A 35 -9.60 -39.05 10.64
CA GLY A 35 -10.08 -40.29 10.01
C GLY A 35 -10.18 -40.25 8.49
N GLY A 36 -9.34 -41.04 7.81
CA GLY A 36 -9.62 -41.52 6.45
C GLY A 36 -8.45 -41.41 5.48
N ALA A 37 -7.64 -42.47 5.40
CA ALA A 37 -6.59 -42.67 4.42
C ALA A 37 -7.15 -42.78 2.98
N ALA A 38 -6.43 -42.24 1.99
CA ALA A 38 -5.67 -43.05 1.02
C ALA A 38 -5.17 -42.20 -0.18
N ASP A 39 -3.95 -42.52 -0.57
CA ASP A 39 -3.29 -42.40 -1.88
C ASP A 39 -2.87 -41.03 -2.47
N SER A 40 -1.57 -41.03 -2.74
CA SER A 40 -0.75 -40.12 -3.52
C SER A 40 -1.30 -39.86 -4.91
N ASP A 41 -1.29 -38.60 -5.35
CA ASP A 41 -0.67 -38.28 -6.64
C ASP A 41 -0.17 -36.84 -6.69
N ALA A 42 1.02 -36.70 -7.27
CA ALA A 42 1.70 -35.45 -7.46
C ALA A 42 1.14 -34.79 -8.72
N GLY A 43 0.48 -33.65 -8.55
CA GLY A 43 -0.06 -32.88 -9.66
C GLY A 43 -0.12 -31.42 -9.32
N SER A 44 0.96 -30.69 -9.57
CA SER A 44 0.99 -29.24 -9.65
C SER A 44 -0.14 -28.75 -10.55
N SER A 45 -1.23 -28.32 -9.92
CA SER A 45 -2.30 -27.58 -10.56
C SER A 45 -2.20 -26.18 -9.99
N ALA A 46 -1.33 -25.38 -10.61
CA ALA A 46 -1.37 -23.94 -10.41
C ALA A 46 -2.81 -23.51 -10.66
N ALA A 47 -3.46 -22.99 -9.61
CA ALA A 47 -4.77 -22.39 -9.74
C ALA A 47 -4.61 -21.25 -10.76
N GLN A 48 -5.13 -21.51 -11.95
CA GLN A 48 -5.26 -20.55 -13.01
C GLN A 48 -6.35 -19.60 -12.53
N ALA A 49 -5.97 -18.58 -11.77
CA ALA A 49 -6.84 -17.47 -11.46
C ALA A 49 -7.07 -16.73 -12.77
N ASP A 50 -8.30 -16.86 -13.26
CA ASP A 50 -8.82 -16.28 -14.48
C ASP A 50 -8.35 -14.84 -14.69
N SER A 51 -7.88 -14.58 -15.90
CA SER A 51 -7.71 -13.27 -16.48
C SER A 51 -9.05 -12.53 -16.47
N ARG A 52 -9.34 -11.82 -15.39
CA ARG A 52 -10.34 -10.74 -15.40
C ARG A 52 -9.62 -9.46 -15.78
N GLU A 53 -9.64 -9.21 -17.07
CA GLU A 53 -9.62 -7.86 -17.62
C GLU A 53 -10.82 -7.11 -17.03
N ALA A 54 -10.56 -6.06 -16.24
CA ALA A 54 -11.36 -4.83 -16.16
C ALA A 54 -11.02 -4.05 -14.88
N GLY A 55 -10.90 -2.73 -15.04
CA GLY A 55 -11.22 -1.80 -13.96
C GLY A 55 -12.60 -2.14 -13.41
N GLY A 56 -12.66 -2.40 -12.10
CA GLY A 56 -13.87 -2.88 -11.45
C GLY A 56 -13.56 -3.26 -10.03
N LYS A 57 -14.09 -2.46 -9.11
CA LYS A 57 -14.01 -2.63 -7.66
C LYS A 57 -14.74 -3.92 -7.25
N ASP A 58 -14.05 -5.05 -7.28
CA ASP A 58 -14.49 -6.27 -6.63
C ASP A 58 -13.65 -6.49 -5.36
N ALA A 59 -14.30 -6.27 -4.22
CA ALA A 59 -13.78 -6.45 -2.86
C ALA A 59 -13.52 -7.93 -2.52
N GLY A 60 -12.56 -8.54 -3.21
CA GLY A 60 -12.13 -9.92 -2.99
C GLY A 60 -10.92 -10.37 -3.83
N GLY A 61 -10.56 -9.65 -4.91
CA GLY A 61 -9.33 -9.87 -5.66
C GLY A 61 -8.18 -8.99 -5.12
N ALA A 62 -6.97 -9.53 -5.00
CA ALA A 62 -5.81 -8.76 -4.54
C ALA A 62 -5.38 -7.75 -5.62
N ALA A 63 -5.58 -6.46 -5.36
CA ALA A 63 -5.36 -5.42 -6.36
C ALA A 63 -3.87 -5.27 -6.76
N PHE A 64 -2.96 -5.44 -5.80
CA PHE A 64 -1.51 -5.35 -6.03
C PHE A 64 -0.75 -6.67 -5.80
N GLY A 65 -1.43 -7.67 -5.25
CA GLY A 65 -0.82 -8.80 -4.55
C GLY A 65 -0.33 -9.96 -5.43
N SER A 66 -0.30 -9.83 -6.77
CA SER A 66 0.29 -10.86 -7.61
C SER A 66 1.77 -10.55 -7.91
N PRO A 67 2.68 -11.53 -7.80
CA PRO A 67 4.08 -11.34 -8.18
C PRO A 67 4.26 -10.83 -9.62
N ARG A 68 3.43 -11.31 -10.56
CA ARG A 68 3.44 -10.85 -11.96
C ARG A 68 3.07 -9.37 -12.09
N TYR A 69 2.02 -8.92 -11.41
CA TYR A 69 1.65 -7.50 -11.41
C TYR A 69 2.83 -6.64 -10.94
N LEU A 70 3.46 -7.00 -9.83
CA LEU A 70 4.60 -6.25 -9.27
C LEU A 70 5.87 -6.30 -10.15
N ALA A 71 6.03 -7.35 -10.95
CA ALA A 71 7.11 -7.43 -11.93
C ALA A 71 6.93 -6.40 -13.05
N CYS A 72 5.69 -6.27 -13.54
CA CYS A 72 5.31 -5.43 -14.68
C CYS A 72 5.01 -3.97 -14.35
N ALA A 73 4.47 -3.67 -13.17
CA ALA A 73 4.17 -2.31 -12.77
C ALA A 73 5.45 -1.45 -12.78
N ARG A 74 5.38 -0.22 -13.31
CA ARG A 74 6.53 0.70 -13.26
C ARG A 74 6.66 1.35 -11.89
N LEU A 75 5.54 1.50 -11.18
CA LEU A 75 5.48 2.13 -9.87
C LEU A 75 4.41 1.44 -9.01
N VAL A 76 4.74 1.16 -7.75
CA VAL A 76 3.76 0.87 -6.70
C VAL A 76 4.18 1.62 -5.46
N ALA A 77 3.36 2.56 -4.99
CA ALA A 77 3.72 3.49 -3.93
C ALA A 77 2.55 3.78 -2.99
N GLU A 78 2.84 3.83 -1.70
CA GLU A 78 1.94 4.32 -0.66
C GLU A 78 2.32 5.76 -0.30
N GLY A 79 1.34 6.64 -0.24
CA GLY A 79 1.59 8.06 -0.02
C GLY A 79 0.39 8.80 0.56
N THR A 80 0.56 10.12 0.63
CA THR A 80 -0.48 11.06 1.01
C THR A 80 -0.71 12.02 -0.15
N VAL A 81 -1.97 12.26 -0.50
CA VAL A 81 -2.34 13.22 -1.54
C VAL A 81 -1.90 14.62 -1.12
N LEU A 82 -1.13 15.28 -1.98
CA LEU A 82 -0.71 16.67 -1.82
C LEU A 82 -1.62 17.63 -2.57
N THR A 83 -1.94 17.33 -3.83
CA THR A 83 -2.84 18.15 -4.64
C THR A 83 -3.75 17.27 -5.49
N VAL A 84 -4.94 17.79 -5.77
CA VAL A 84 -5.91 17.25 -6.72
C VAL A 84 -6.37 18.41 -7.58
N ASP A 85 -5.78 18.55 -8.76
CA ASP A 85 -5.99 19.69 -9.64
C ASP A 85 -6.81 19.27 -10.87
N PRO A 86 -7.95 19.91 -11.18
CA PRO A 86 -8.70 19.59 -12.37
C PRO A 86 -7.89 19.93 -13.63
N VAL A 87 -7.93 19.03 -14.63
CA VAL A 87 -7.30 19.25 -15.93
C VAL A 87 -8.33 19.89 -16.87
N PRO A 88 -8.11 21.15 -17.32
CA PRO A 88 -9.07 21.85 -18.16
C PRO A 88 -9.41 21.08 -19.44
N GLY A 89 -10.70 20.90 -19.72
CA GLY A 89 -11.20 20.28 -20.94
C GLY A 89 -11.04 18.76 -21.04
N ALA A 90 -10.48 18.09 -20.02
CA ALA A 90 -10.23 16.65 -20.04
C ALA A 90 -11.19 15.82 -19.16
N GLY A 91 -11.92 16.47 -18.24
CA GLY A 91 -12.72 15.76 -17.23
C GLY A 91 -11.88 14.93 -16.25
N ALA A 92 -10.56 15.10 -16.25
CA ALA A 92 -9.62 14.37 -15.41
C ALA A 92 -9.05 15.27 -14.31
N GLU A 93 -8.50 14.65 -13.28
CA GLU A 93 -7.78 15.27 -12.18
C GLU A 93 -6.31 14.88 -12.25
N ARG A 94 -5.42 15.85 -12.06
CA ARG A 94 -4.00 15.61 -11.80
C ARG A 94 -3.81 15.47 -10.31
N VAL A 95 -3.33 14.30 -9.88
CA VAL A 95 -3.08 13.99 -8.48
C VAL A 95 -1.58 13.94 -8.25
N THR A 96 -1.11 14.65 -7.24
CA THR A 96 0.29 14.62 -6.80
C THR A 96 0.36 14.00 -5.41
N LEU A 97 1.26 13.03 -5.20
CA LEU A 97 1.43 12.38 -3.91
C LEU A 97 2.79 12.68 -3.30
N ARG A 98 2.79 12.81 -1.97
CA ARG A 98 3.98 12.62 -1.16
C ARG A 98 4.09 11.15 -0.82
N ALA A 99 4.97 10.44 -1.53
CA ALA A 99 5.22 9.04 -1.22
C ALA A 99 5.82 8.89 0.19
N SER A 100 5.28 7.94 0.94
CA SER A 100 5.80 7.49 2.23
C SER A 100 6.56 6.17 2.11
N ARG A 101 6.23 5.36 1.10
CA ARG A 101 6.91 4.11 0.78
C ARG A 101 6.77 3.77 -0.70
N TYR A 102 7.87 3.33 -1.29
CA TYR A 102 7.85 2.66 -2.60
C TYR A 102 8.02 1.16 -2.40
N TYR A 103 7.19 0.39 -3.10
CA TYR A 103 7.33 -1.06 -3.23
C TYR A 103 8.01 -1.42 -4.55
N LYS A 104 7.80 -0.58 -5.58
CA LYS A 104 8.40 -0.65 -6.91
C LYS A 104 8.58 0.77 -7.44
N GLY A 105 9.68 1.02 -8.14
CA GLY A 105 10.02 2.35 -8.66
C GLY A 105 10.43 3.32 -7.55
N GLU A 106 10.59 4.58 -7.92
CA GLU A 106 10.96 5.70 -7.06
C GLU A 106 10.65 7.05 -7.76
N GLY A 107 10.88 8.17 -7.08
CA GLY A 107 10.71 9.52 -7.64
C GLY A 107 9.31 10.11 -7.44
N GLU A 108 9.08 11.36 -7.88
CA GLU A 108 7.80 12.04 -7.69
C GLU A 108 6.62 11.22 -8.27
N VAL A 109 5.52 11.14 -7.52
CA VAL A 109 4.33 10.40 -7.92
C VAL A 109 3.23 11.36 -8.33
N THR A 110 3.08 11.53 -9.64
CA THR A 110 2.05 12.37 -10.26
C THR A 110 1.34 11.57 -11.35
N PHE A 111 0.01 11.54 -11.33
CA PHE A 111 -0.80 10.79 -12.30
C PHE A 111 -2.10 11.52 -12.66
N LEU A 112 -2.71 11.10 -13.76
CA LEU A 112 -4.06 11.54 -14.14
C LEU A 112 -5.09 10.51 -13.70
N ARG A 113 -6.23 10.99 -13.22
CA ARG A 113 -7.34 10.17 -12.75
C ARG A 113 -8.64 10.69 -13.35
N ASP A 114 -9.51 9.78 -13.79
CA ASP A 114 -10.90 10.12 -14.06
C ASP A 114 -11.69 9.99 -12.75
N PRO A 115 -12.33 11.06 -12.24
CA PRO A 115 -13.10 10.99 -11.00
C PRO A 115 -14.46 10.28 -11.16
N ALA A 116 -14.95 10.07 -12.38
CA ALA A 116 -16.30 9.53 -12.61
C ALA A 116 -16.43 8.08 -12.11
N GLY A 117 -17.35 7.85 -11.16
CA GLY A 117 -17.60 6.53 -10.58
C GLY A 117 -16.61 6.11 -9.49
N ASP A 118 -15.65 6.97 -9.13
CA ASP A 118 -14.65 6.70 -8.12
C ASP A 118 -14.85 7.46 -6.79
N VAL A 119 -14.28 6.90 -5.71
CA VAL A 119 -14.29 7.56 -4.40
C VAL A 119 -13.52 8.87 -4.53
N PRO A 120 -14.10 10.04 -4.22
CA PRO A 120 -13.41 11.31 -4.37
C PRO A 120 -12.10 11.35 -3.58
N LEU A 121 -11.04 11.89 -4.19
CA LEU A 121 -9.75 12.10 -3.54
C LEU A 121 -9.64 13.55 -3.06
N HIS A 122 -9.10 13.72 -1.87
CA HIS A 122 -8.83 15.01 -1.28
C HIS A 122 -7.38 15.09 -0.80
N GLU A 123 -6.87 16.32 -0.69
CA GLU A 123 -5.59 16.56 -0.03
C GLU A 123 -5.59 15.97 1.39
N GLY A 124 -4.51 15.27 1.74
CA GLY A 124 -4.38 14.57 3.01
C GLY A 124 -4.84 13.11 2.99
N ASP A 125 -5.53 12.65 1.94
CA ASP A 125 -5.93 11.25 1.84
C ASP A 125 -4.72 10.32 1.75
N ARG A 126 -4.81 9.19 2.46
CA ARG A 126 -3.82 8.11 2.37
C ARG A 126 -4.19 7.25 1.19
N VAL A 127 -3.23 7.03 0.29
CA VAL A 127 -3.47 6.26 -0.92
C VAL A 127 -2.34 5.28 -1.19
N LEU A 128 -2.70 4.15 -1.78
CA LEU A 128 -1.78 3.20 -2.40
C LEU A 128 -2.11 3.16 -3.89
N VAL A 129 -1.12 3.47 -4.72
CA VAL A 129 -1.27 3.58 -6.17
C VAL A 129 -0.34 2.61 -6.88
N GLY A 130 -0.82 2.05 -7.99
CA GLY A 130 0.00 1.33 -8.93
C GLY A 130 -0.13 1.91 -10.33
N MET A 131 1.02 2.06 -10.96
CA MET A 131 1.12 2.51 -12.34
C MET A 131 1.52 1.34 -13.21
N PRO A 132 0.78 1.06 -14.29
CA PRO A 132 1.17 0.06 -15.28
C PRO A 132 2.50 0.46 -15.93
N ALA A 133 3.08 -0.47 -16.68
CA ALA A 133 4.35 -0.27 -17.39
C ALA A 133 4.35 1.02 -18.24
N GLU A 134 3.22 1.36 -18.84
CA GLU A 134 3.05 2.51 -19.73
C GLU A 134 1.80 3.32 -19.38
N GLY A 135 1.80 4.61 -19.73
CA GLY A 135 0.66 5.49 -19.57
C GLY A 135 0.68 6.36 -18.29
N VAL A 136 -0.28 7.27 -18.22
CA VAL A 136 -0.36 8.33 -17.19
C VAL A 136 -1.46 8.10 -16.16
N HIS A 137 -2.26 7.07 -16.34
CA HIS A 137 -3.33 6.69 -15.43
C HIS A 137 -2.90 5.50 -14.57
N PRO A 138 -3.24 5.50 -13.27
CA PRO A 138 -3.07 4.31 -12.47
C PRO A 138 -4.06 3.23 -12.92
N ASP A 139 -3.65 1.98 -12.86
CA ASP A 139 -4.56 0.85 -13.04
C ASP A 139 -5.26 0.49 -11.71
N THR A 140 -4.68 0.91 -10.59
CA THR A 140 -5.18 0.64 -9.25
C THR A 140 -4.95 1.83 -8.32
N VAL A 141 -6.01 2.24 -7.62
CA VAL A 141 -5.97 3.24 -6.54
C VAL A 141 -6.77 2.70 -5.36
N VAL A 142 -6.13 2.60 -4.20
CA VAL A 142 -6.76 2.22 -2.94
C VAL A 142 -6.64 3.38 -1.97
N VAL A 143 -7.75 3.75 -1.32
CA VAL A 143 -7.86 4.94 -0.48
C VAL A 143 -8.17 4.54 0.96
N GLY A 144 -7.42 5.10 1.91
CA GLY A 144 -7.64 4.88 3.34
C GLY A 144 -6.89 3.67 3.91
N GLU A 145 -6.42 3.80 5.16
CA GLU A 145 -5.56 2.79 5.80
C GLU A 145 -6.23 1.42 5.94
N ALA A 146 -7.55 1.37 6.12
CA ALA A 146 -8.28 0.11 6.28
C ALA A 146 -8.14 -0.82 5.06
N ASP A 147 -8.14 -0.24 3.86
CA ASP A 147 -8.00 -0.99 2.60
C ASP A 147 -6.53 -1.12 2.18
N ILE A 148 -5.68 -0.16 2.55
CA ILE A 148 -4.23 -0.19 2.25
C ILE A 148 -3.51 -1.27 3.08
N ALA A 149 -3.84 -1.42 4.36
CA ALA A 149 -3.15 -2.35 5.26
C ALA A 149 -3.12 -3.82 4.76
N PRO A 150 -4.23 -4.42 4.30
CA PRO A 150 -4.18 -5.78 3.76
C PRO A 150 -3.40 -5.88 2.44
N GLU A 151 -3.46 -4.87 1.57
CA GLU A 151 -2.65 -4.83 0.34
C GLU A 151 -1.15 -4.74 0.65
N ARG A 152 -0.76 -3.92 1.65
CA ARG A 152 0.63 -3.80 2.12
C ARG A 152 1.24 -5.15 2.49
N VAL A 153 0.47 -5.99 3.19
CA VAL A 153 0.90 -7.35 3.57
C VAL A 153 1.10 -8.22 2.32
N ARG A 154 0.13 -8.23 1.40
CA ARG A 154 0.18 -9.02 0.16
C ARG A 154 1.33 -8.61 -0.75
N ILE A 155 1.52 -7.31 -0.95
CA ILE A 155 2.63 -6.78 -1.74
C ILE A 155 3.95 -7.24 -1.13
N THR A 156 4.13 -7.05 0.18
CA THR A 156 5.37 -7.40 0.85
C THR A 156 5.68 -8.90 0.73
N ALA A 157 4.67 -9.76 0.80
CA ALA A 157 4.83 -11.20 0.61
C ALA A 157 5.20 -11.58 -0.85
N SER A 158 4.71 -10.83 -1.83
CA SER A 158 4.87 -11.14 -3.27
C SER A 158 6.14 -10.54 -3.88
N LEU A 159 6.71 -9.50 -3.26
CA LEU A 159 7.89 -8.79 -3.75
C LEU A 159 9.13 -9.69 -4.00
N PRO A 160 9.44 -10.71 -3.19
CA PRO A 160 10.59 -11.57 -3.46
C PRO A 160 10.45 -12.34 -4.77
N GLU A 161 9.28 -12.94 -5.03
CA GLU A 161 9.00 -13.69 -6.26
C GLU A 161 8.90 -12.75 -7.47
N SER A 162 8.30 -11.57 -7.32
CA SER A 162 8.19 -10.61 -8.43
C SER A 162 9.54 -10.21 -9.02
N ARG A 163 10.62 -10.25 -8.22
CA ARG A 163 11.99 -9.92 -8.65
C ARG A 163 12.62 -11.00 -9.53
N THR A 164 12.06 -12.21 -9.57
CA THR A 164 12.56 -13.31 -10.42
C THR A 164 11.79 -13.42 -11.73
N LEU A 165 10.74 -12.62 -11.92
CA LEU A 165 9.88 -12.64 -13.10
C LEU A 165 10.30 -11.55 -14.10
N THR A 166 10.11 -11.82 -15.38
CA THR A 166 10.11 -10.81 -16.44
C THR A 166 8.68 -10.36 -16.75
N CYS A 167 8.56 -9.22 -17.41
CA CYS A 167 7.28 -8.70 -17.88
C CYS A 167 7.19 -8.92 -19.39
N ASP A 168 6.78 -10.13 -19.79
CA ASP A 168 6.63 -10.57 -21.17
C ASP A 168 5.33 -11.38 -21.36
#